data_AF-A0A7V8N033-F1
#
_entry.id   AF-A0A7V8N033-F1
#
_cell.length_a   1.000
_cell.length_b   1.000
_cell.length_c   1.000
_cell.angle_alpha   90.00
_cell.angle_beta   90.00
_cell.angle_gamma   90.00
#
_symmetry.space_group_name_H-M   'P 1'
#
loop_
_entity.id
_entity.type
_entity.pdbx_description
1 polymer ?
#
loop_
_entity_poly.entity_id
_entity_poly.type
_entity_poly.pdbx_seq_one_letter_code
_entity_poly.pdbx_strand_id
1 'polypeptide(L)'
;MSDKPIKIGDIIKAEITGLQKYGAFVKFGKHRGLIHISEIKSGYVADIHDVIEVGQTCQAQVIDVDEFNGKISLSLRTLEKQPQTHHVQRRFHFNNPANKIGFKPFTEQLPDWTKEQMTYLKSRKEDITA
;
A
#
# COMPACT_ATOMS: atom_id res chain seq x y z
N MET A 1 20.75 18.05 33.41
CA MET A 1 20.79 17.32 32.13
C MET A 1 19.55 17.71 31.35
N SER A 2 19.73 18.31 30.18
CA SER A 2 18.65 18.96 29.42
C SER A 2 17.61 17.94 28.98
N ASP A 3 16.39 18.08 29.49
CA ASP A 3 15.22 17.35 29.03
C ASP A 3 14.79 18.00 27.70
N LYS A 4 15.41 17.56 26.59
CA LYS A 4 15.05 18.07 25.27
C LYS A 4 13.63 17.58 24.97
N PRO A 5 12.64 18.48 24.75
CA PRO A 5 11.30 18.06 24.40
C PRO A 5 11.37 17.30 23.08
N ILE A 6 10.86 16.06 23.09
CA ILE A 6 10.89 15.17 21.93
C ILE A 6 9.93 15.74 20.89
N LYS A 7 10.43 15.96 19.68
CA LYS A 7 9.62 16.41 18.55
C LYS A 7 9.53 15.31 17.50
N ILE A 8 8.43 15.31 16.77
CA ILE A 8 8.28 14.49 15.58
C ILE A 8 9.42 14.81 14.61
N GLY A 9 10.06 13.76 14.07
CA GLY A 9 11.20 13.85 13.16
C GLY A 9 12.58 13.77 13.83
N ASP A 10 12.67 13.84 15.17
CA ASP A 10 13.95 13.67 15.87
C ASP A 10 14.49 12.24 15.70
N ILE A 11 15.81 12.14 15.50
CA ILE A 11 16.53 10.85 15.43
C ILE A 11 17.09 10.57 16.82
N ILE A 12 16.70 9.43 17.38
CA ILE A 12 17.08 9.00 18.73
C ILE A 12 17.75 7.63 18.71
N LYS A 13 18.61 7.38 19.70
CA LYS A 13 19.15 6.04 19.97
C LYS A 13 18.22 5.33 20.95
N ALA A 14 17.76 4.14 20.60
CA ALA A 14 16.89 3.33 21.42
C ALA A 14 17.40 1.89 21.52
N GLU A 15 17.13 1.25 22.66
CA GLU A 15 17.47 -0.14 22.92
C GLU A 15 16.22 -1.01 22.79
N ILE A 16 16.33 -2.13 22.08
CA ILE A 16 15.21 -3.06 21.91
C ILE A 16 15.04 -3.90 23.16
N THR A 17 13.88 -3.80 23.79
CA THR A 17 13.55 -4.52 25.02
C THR A 17 12.71 -5.77 24.77
N GLY A 18 12.05 -5.86 23.62
CA GLY A 18 11.23 -7.01 23.26
C GLY A 18 10.74 -6.96 21.83
N LEU A 19 10.38 -8.13 21.31
CA LEU A 19 9.87 -8.32 19.96
C LEU A 19 8.51 -8.99 20.03
N GLN A 20 7.58 -8.56 19.18
CA GLN A 20 6.29 -9.19 18.95
C GLN A 20 6.03 -9.25 17.45
N LYS A 21 5.08 -10.09 17.02
CA LYS A 21 4.78 -10.31 15.60
C LYS A 21 4.40 -9.03 14.82
N TYR A 22 3.87 -8.02 15.52
CA TYR A 22 3.44 -6.77 14.91
C TYR A 22 4.48 -5.63 15.04
N GLY A 23 5.56 -5.82 15.83
CA GLY A 23 6.54 -4.77 16.05
C GLY A 23 7.56 -5.05 17.15
N ALA A 24 8.49 -4.11 17.32
CA ALA A 24 9.53 -4.14 18.32
C ALA A 24 9.29 -3.06 19.39
N PHE A 25 9.40 -3.44 20.66
CA PHE A 25 9.38 -2.51 21.78
C PHE A 25 10.77 -1.99 22.06
N VAL A 26 10.90 -0.68 22.09
CA VAL A 26 12.16 -0.02 22.35
C VAL A 26 12.06 0.93 23.54
N LYS A 27 13.16 1.08 24.24
CA LYS A 27 13.31 2.00 25.37
C LYS A 27 14.40 2.99 25.03
N PHE A 28 14.14 4.26 25.37
CA PHE A 28 15.15 5.30 25.29
C PHE A 28 14.90 6.32 26.41
N GLY A 29 15.92 6.57 27.22
CA GLY A 29 15.78 7.39 28.42
C GLY A 29 14.66 6.89 29.34
N LYS A 30 13.67 7.76 29.61
CA LYS A 30 12.50 7.47 30.46
C LYS A 30 11.27 7.01 29.66
N HIS A 31 11.29 7.13 28.33
CA HIS A 31 10.16 6.82 27.48
C HIS A 31 10.24 5.41 26.89
N ARG A 32 9.07 4.89 26.51
CA ARG A 32 8.92 3.62 25.80
C ARG A 32 8.31 3.91 24.44
N GLY A 33 8.87 3.28 23.42
CA GLY A 33 8.41 3.41 22.05
C GLY A 33 8.09 2.06 21.43
N LEU A 34 7.38 2.12 20.32
CA LEU A 34 7.04 0.98 19.50
C LEU A 34 7.45 1.24 18.06
N ILE A 35 8.14 0.29 17.45
CA ILE A 35 8.43 0.27 16.02
C ILE A 35 7.48 -0.75 15.39
N HIS A 36 6.58 -0.30 14.53
CA HIS A 36 5.68 -1.18 13.82
C HIS A 36 6.44 -2.00 12.76
N ILE A 37 5.99 -3.21 12.44
CA ILE A 37 6.68 -4.09 11.47
C ILE A 37 6.92 -3.40 10.11
N SER A 38 5.97 -2.60 9.66
CA SER A 38 6.06 -1.84 8.39
C SER A 38 7.09 -0.70 8.42
N GLU A 39 7.52 -0.30 9.61
CA GLU A 39 8.48 0.77 9.86
C GLU A 39 9.88 0.26 10.18
N ILE A 40 10.08 -1.07 10.22
CA ILE A 40 11.40 -1.68 10.45
C ILE A 40 12.27 -1.57 9.19
N LYS A 41 11.70 -1.87 8.02
CA LYS A 41 12.43 -1.96 6.75
C LYS A 41 11.53 -1.59 5.57
N SER A 42 12.10 -0.97 4.55
CA SER A 42 11.42 -0.82 3.26
C SER A 42 11.34 -2.18 2.58
N GLY A 43 10.18 -2.85 2.65
CA GLY A 43 9.94 -4.12 1.96
C GLY A 43 9.05 -5.06 2.75
N TYR A 44 8.86 -6.27 2.21
CA TYR A 44 8.18 -7.33 2.93
C TYR A 44 9.14 -7.96 3.95
N VAL A 45 8.77 -7.92 5.22
CA VAL A 45 9.47 -8.60 6.31
C VAL A 45 8.61 -9.79 6.72
N ALA A 46 9.10 -11.01 6.48
CA ALA A 46 8.41 -12.24 6.89
C ALA A 46 8.52 -12.44 8.40
N ASP A 47 9.74 -12.32 8.94
CA ASP A 47 10.04 -12.49 10.35
C ASP A 47 10.88 -11.31 10.87
N ILE A 48 10.43 -10.74 11.99
CA ILE A 48 11.10 -9.61 12.65
C ILE A 48 12.42 -10.05 13.30
N HIS A 49 12.48 -11.31 13.76
CA HIS A 49 13.61 -11.89 14.47
C HIS A 49 14.90 -11.91 13.64
N ASP A 50 14.79 -11.97 12.31
CA ASP A 50 15.95 -11.98 11.41
C ASP A 50 16.54 -10.58 11.20
N VAL A 51 15.77 -9.53 11.49
CA VAL A 51 16.16 -8.14 11.23
C VAL A 51 16.68 -7.47 12.49
N ILE A 52 16.13 -7.84 13.65
CA ILE A 52 16.40 -7.15 14.90
C ILE A 52 16.48 -8.14 16.07
N GLU A 53 17.45 -7.91 16.96
CA GLU A 53 17.63 -8.71 18.17
C GLU A 53 17.27 -7.93 19.44
N VAL A 54 16.80 -8.66 20.46
CA VAL A 54 16.55 -8.07 21.79
C VAL A 54 17.88 -7.69 22.44
N GLY A 55 17.96 -6.47 22.97
CA GLY A 55 19.18 -5.89 23.55
C GLY A 55 20.05 -5.11 22.56
N GLN A 56 19.72 -5.14 21.26
CA GLN A 56 20.43 -4.34 20.27
C GLN A 56 20.11 -2.84 20.47
N THR A 57 21.09 -1.99 20.18
CA THR A 57 20.89 -0.53 20.13
C THR A 57 20.78 -0.07 18.68
N CYS A 58 19.70 0.63 18.36
CA CYS A 58 19.41 1.12 17.01
C CYS A 58 19.11 2.62 17.03
N GLN A 59 19.36 3.29 15.91
CA GLN A 59 18.90 4.67 15.70
C GLN A 59 17.53 4.60 15.03
N ALA A 60 16.53 5.30 15.57
CA ALA A 60 15.19 5.36 15.00
C ALA A 60 14.69 6.81 14.99
N GLN A 61 13.84 7.14 14.03
CA GLN A 61 13.19 8.44 13.93
C GLN A 61 11.81 8.42 14.57
N VAL A 62 11.46 9.47 15.29
CA VAL A 62 10.12 9.67 15.86
C VAL A 62 9.14 10.04 14.74
N ILE A 63 8.10 9.24 14.55
CA ILE A 63 7.01 9.54 13.60
C ILE A 63 5.86 10.23 14.31
N ASP A 64 5.53 9.75 15.50
CA ASP A 64 4.35 10.18 16.23
C ASP A 64 4.60 10.10 17.74
N VAL A 65 3.99 11.03 18.47
CA VAL A 65 4.13 11.18 19.92
C VAL A 65 2.74 11.30 20.51
N ASP A 66 2.33 10.27 21.25
CA ASP A 66 1.11 10.29 22.04
C ASP A 66 1.46 10.75 23.46
N GLU A 67 1.25 12.04 23.73
CA GLU A 67 1.51 12.66 25.03
C GLU A 67 0.55 12.17 26.12
N PHE A 68 -0.66 11.72 25.77
CA PHE A 68 -1.65 11.25 26.73
C PHE A 68 -1.30 9.90 27.31
N ASN A 69 -0.81 8.99 26.46
CA ASN A 69 -0.48 7.61 26.84
C ASN A 69 1.03 7.42 27.07
N GLY A 70 1.85 8.43 26.77
CA GLY A 70 3.30 8.37 26.85
C GLY A 70 3.93 7.38 25.86
N LYS A 71 3.23 7.07 24.76
CA LYS A 71 3.67 6.12 23.73
C LYS A 71 4.26 6.88 22.56
N ILE A 72 5.36 6.36 22.01
CA ILE A 72 6.07 7.01 20.91
C ILE A 72 6.24 6.01 19.77
N SER A 73 5.76 6.38 18.59
CA SER A 73 5.89 5.56 17.39
C SER A 73 7.19 5.91 16.67
N LEU A 74 7.99 4.89 16.40
CA LEU A 74 9.34 5.02 15.86
C LEU A 74 9.48 4.29 14.53
N SER A 75 10.36 4.80 13.66
CA SER A 75 10.70 4.18 12.37
C SER A 75 12.19 4.03 12.19
N LEU A 76 12.60 2.84 11.74
CA LEU A 76 13.93 2.56 11.21
C LEU A 76 13.98 2.81 9.71
N ARG A 77 12.86 2.59 9.03
CA ARG A 77 12.69 2.74 7.58
C ARG A 77 13.09 4.11 7.08
N THR A 78 12.74 5.19 7.78
CA THR A 78 13.06 6.55 7.31
C THR A 78 14.56 6.86 7.29
N LEU A 79 15.37 6.08 8.01
CA LEU A 79 16.83 6.24 8.03
C LEU A 79 17.53 5.42 6.94
N GLU A 80 16.81 4.56 6.22
CA GLU A 80 17.38 3.78 5.12
C GLU A 80 17.76 4.70 3.95
N LYS A 81 19.04 4.66 3.56
CA LYS A 81 19.60 5.49 2.47
C LYS A 81 18.99 5.20 1.09
N GLN A 82 18.40 4.02 0.91
CA GLN A 82 17.79 3.57 -0.34
C GLN A 82 16.39 3.05 -0.05
N PRO A 83 15.37 3.93 0.04
CA PRO A 83 14.00 3.46 0.15
C PRO A 83 13.68 2.65 -1.11
N GLN A 84 13.17 1.43 -0.92
CA GLN A 84 12.61 0.63 -2.02
C GLN A 84 11.50 1.47 -2.65
N THR A 85 11.79 2.12 -3.77
CA THR A 85 10.79 2.87 -4.51
C THR A 85 9.97 1.82 -5.23
N HIS A 86 8.80 1.50 -4.70
CA HIS A 86 7.80 0.80 -5.49
C HIS A 86 7.46 1.73 -6.65
N HIS A 87 8.06 1.48 -7.81
CA HIS A 87 7.61 2.07 -9.05
C HIS A 87 6.17 1.59 -9.22
N VAL A 88 5.22 2.43 -8.82
CA VAL A 88 3.82 2.25 -9.18
C VAL A 88 3.86 2.29 -10.70
N GLN A 89 3.78 1.13 -11.35
CA GLN A 89 3.55 1.10 -12.79
C GLN A 89 2.28 1.90 -12.97
N ARG A 90 2.39 3.11 -13.54
CA ARG A 90 1.22 3.88 -13.94
C ARG A 90 0.38 2.88 -14.73
N ARG A 91 -0.84 2.59 -14.24
CA ARG A 91 -1.77 1.75 -14.97
C ARG A 91 -1.79 2.32 -16.38
N PHE A 92 -1.33 1.53 -17.35
CA PHE A 92 -1.40 1.92 -18.74
C PHE A 92 -2.87 2.27 -18.97
N HIS A 93 -3.15 3.53 -19.25
CA HIS A 93 -4.48 3.90 -19.69
C HIS A 93 -4.66 3.14 -21.01
N PHE A 94 -5.61 2.21 -21.04
CA PHE A 94 -5.90 1.36 -22.22
C PHE A 94 -6.31 2.18 -23.45
N ASN A 95 -6.42 3.49 -23.31
CA ASN A 95 -6.84 4.42 -24.34
C ASN A 95 -5.58 5.00 -25.00
N ASN A 96 -4.95 4.21 -25.86
CA ASN A 96 -4.04 4.76 -26.85
C ASN A 96 -4.88 5.49 -27.91
N PRO A 97 -4.79 6.83 -28.07
CA PRO A 97 -5.60 7.57 -29.04
C PRO A 97 -5.29 7.18 -30.50
N ALA A 98 -4.14 6.53 -30.76
CA ALA A 98 -3.80 6.00 -32.07
C ALA A 98 -4.67 4.78 -32.47
N ASN A 99 -5.15 4.01 -31.49
CA ASN A 99 -6.01 2.86 -31.72
C ASN A 99 -7.45 3.25 -31.42
N LYS A 100 -8.25 3.53 -32.45
CA LYS A 100 -9.72 3.72 -32.35
C LYS A 100 -10.43 2.39 -32.03
N ILE A 101 -10.06 1.71 -30.95
CA ILE A 101 -10.75 0.51 -30.41
C ILE A 101 -11.90 1.00 -29.51
N GLY A 102 -12.76 1.88 -30.04
CA GLY A 102 -14.00 2.29 -29.39
C GLY A 102 -15.18 1.46 -29.88
N PHE A 103 -16.41 1.84 -29.51
CA PHE A 103 -17.67 1.19 -29.93
C PHE A 103 -18.06 1.36 -31.42
N LYS A 104 -17.20 1.97 -32.25
CA LYS A 104 -17.46 2.14 -33.69
C LYS A 104 -17.79 0.87 -34.47
N PRO A 105 -17.09 -0.28 -34.28
CA PRO A 105 -17.41 -1.49 -35.02
C PRO A 105 -18.80 -2.04 -34.66
N PHE A 106 -19.26 -1.83 -33.42
CA PHE A 106 -20.60 -2.22 -32.99
C PHE A 106 -21.68 -1.39 -33.66
N THR A 107 -21.49 -0.07 -33.78
CA THR A 107 -22.43 0.81 -34.50
C THR A 107 -22.51 0.46 -35.98
N GLU A 108 -21.40 0.05 -36.59
CA GLU A 108 -21.34 -0.37 -38.00
C GLU A 108 -22.02 -1.73 -38.26
N GLN A 109 -21.98 -2.67 -37.31
CA GLN A 109 -22.59 -4.00 -37.42
C GLN A 109 -24.06 -4.07 -36.94
N LEU A 110 -24.53 -3.07 -36.20
CA LEU A 110 -25.90 -2.98 -35.70
C LEU A 110 -27.00 -3.13 -36.79
N PRO A 111 -26.84 -2.54 -37.99
CA PRO A 111 -27.87 -2.63 -39.04
C PRO A 111 -28.09 -4.07 -39.52
N ASP A 112 -27.01 -4.82 -39.70
CA ASP A 112 -27.06 -6.21 -40.19
C ASP A 112 -27.74 -7.12 -39.17
N TRP A 113 -27.39 -6.98 -37.88
CA TRP A 113 -28.02 -7.74 -36.80
C TRP A 113 -29.51 -7.41 -36.65
N THR A 114 -29.87 -6.14 -36.77
CA THR A 114 -31.28 -5.72 -36.70
C THR A 114 -32.08 -6.35 -37.85
N LYS A 115 -31.49 -6.41 -39.04
CA LYS A 115 -32.10 -7.02 -40.22
C LYS A 115 -32.30 -8.52 -40.03
N GLU A 116 -31.28 -9.24 -39.58
CA GLU A 116 -31.36 -10.68 -39.30
C GLU A 116 -32.43 -11.00 -38.24
N GLN A 117 -32.49 -10.22 -37.16
CA GLN A 117 -33.47 -10.43 -36.09
C GLN A 117 -34.90 -10.16 -36.56
N MET A 118 -35.14 -9.12 -37.36
CA MET A 118 -36.46 -8.86 -37.93
C MET A 118 -36.91 -9.97 -38.87
N THR A 119 -36.00 -10.55 -39.66
CA THR A 119 -36.29 -11.71 -40.51
C THR A 119 -36.66 -12.93 -39.68
N TYR A 120 -35.90 -13.23 -38.63
CA TYR A 120 -36.18 -14.34 -37.71
C TYR A 120 -37.52 -14.19 -36.98
N LEU A 121 -37.86 -12.99 -36.50
CA LEU A 121 -39.15 -12.74 -35.83
C LEU A 121 -40.32 -12.88 -36.80
N LYS A 122 -40.13 -12.49 -38.08
CA LYS A 122 -41.16 -12.62 -39.11
C LYS A 122 -41.42 -14.08 -39.46
N SER A 123 -40.36 -14.88 -39.70
CA SER A 123 -40.52 -16.32 -39.99
C SER A 123 -41.19 -17.06 -38.85
N ARG A 124 -40.76 -16.79 -37.60
CA ARG A 124 -41.36 -17.43 -36.43
C ARG A 124 -42.84 -17.07 -36.24
N LYS A 125 -43.26 -15.86 -36.61
CA LYS A 125 -44.67 -15.46 -36.54
C LYS A 125 -45.51 -16.14 -37.63
N GLU A 126 -44.93 -16.36 -38.81
CA GLU A 126 -45.54 -17.13 -39.91
C GLU A 126 -45.75 -18.59 -39.49
N ASP A 127 -44.75 -19.23 -38.87
CA ASP A 127 -44.84 -20.61 -38.35
C ASP A 127 -45.86 -20.81 -37.22
N ILE A 128 -46.19 -19.74 -36.47
CA ILE A 128 -47.19 -19.78 -35.38
C ILE A 128 -48.63 -19.56 -35.91
N THR A 129 -48.77 -18.96 -37.08
CA THR A 129 -50.08 -18.58 -37.66
C THR A 129 -50.56 -19.57 -38.73
N ALA A 130 -49.66 -20.41 -39.27
CA ALA A 130 -49.96 -21.53 -40.16
C ALA A 130 -50.36 -22.79 -39.39
#